data_AF-X1U825-F1
#
_entry.id   AF-X1U825-F1
#
_cell.length_a   1.000
_cell.length_b   1.000
_cell.length_c   1.000
_cell.angle_alpha   90.00
_cell.angle_beta   90.00
_cell.angle_gamma   90.00
#
_symmetry.space_group_name_H-M   'P 1'
#
loop_
_entity.id
_entity.type
_entity.pdbx_description
1 polymer ?
#
loop_
_entity_poly.entity_id
_entity_poly.type
_entity_poly.pdbx_seq_one_letter_code
_entity_poly.pdbx_strand_id
1 'polypeptide(L)' 'MTTQAQRQGLGQFIRWGFTLEPPTDHVVELQHQGELVARFSQTGATEQSLQAECARHLVMKHGWDGCLWGR' A
#
# COMPACT_ATOMS: atom_id res chain seq x y z
N MET A 1 4.34 15.32 6.23
CA MET A 1 2.95 15.50 5.71
C MET A 1 2.72 14.48 4.61
N THR A 2 1.73 13.58 4.74
CA THR A 2 1.36 12.66 3.66
C THR A 2 0.69 13.46 2.55
N THR A 3 1.36 13.60 1.41
CA THR A 3 0.82 14.31 0.24
C THR A 3 -0.42 13.59 -0.27
N GLN A 4 -1.42 14.35 -0.71
CA GLN A 4 -2.69 13.82 -1.22
C GLN A 4 -2.47 12.82 -2.37
N ALA A 5 -1.40 12.99 -3.14
CA ALA A 5 -0.97 12.07 -4.19
C ALA A 5 -0.62 10.65 -3.68
N GLN A 6 0.03 10.52 -2.52
CA GLN A 6 0.36 9.21 -1.94
C GLN A 6 -0.89 8.50 -1.42
N ARG A 7 -1.83 9.26 -0.82
CA ARG A 7 -3.15 8.73 -0.44
C ARG A 7 -3.99 8.32 -1.65
N GLN A 8 -3.87 9.01 -2.78
CA GLN A 8 -4.54 8.59 -4.02
C GLN A 8 -3.96 7.28 -4.57
N GLY A 9 -2.64 7.07 -4.49
CA GLY A 9 -1.99 5.86 -5.01
C GLY A 9 -2.40 4.54 -4.32
N LEU A 10 -2.88 4.60 -3.09
CA LEU A 10 -3.49 3.43 -2.42
C LEU A 10 -4.84 3.03 -3.03
N GLY A 11 -5.56 3.96 -3.66
CA GLY A 11 -6.84 3.72 -4.32
C GLY A 11 -7.83 2.92 -3.45
N GLN A 12 -8.28 1.78 -3.99
CA GLN A 12 -9.24 0.90 -3.32
C GLN A 12 -8.69 0.15 -2.09
N PHE A 13 -7.36 0.01 -1.96
CA PHE A 13 -6.74 -0.72 -0.85
C PHE A 13 -6.89 -0.01 0.49
N ILE A 14 -7.19 1.29 0.51
CA ILE A 14 -7.56 2.00 1.75
C ILE A 14 -8.77 1.32 2.41
N ARG A 15 -9.73 0.84 1.62
CA ARG A 15 -10.93 0.16 2.14
C ARG A 15 -10.62 -1.19 2.80
N TRP A 16 -9.46 -1.75 2.50
CA TRP A 16 -8.98 -3.01 3.05
C TRP A 16 -8.10 -2.78 4.30
N GLY A 17 -7.92 -1.53 4.75
CA GLY A 17 -7.15 -1.20 5.94
C GLY A 17 -5.67 -0.89 5.69
N PHE A 18 -5.29 -0.67 4.43
CA PHE A 18 -3.95 -0.18 4.10
C PHE A 18 -3.82 1.33 4.34
N THR A 19 -2.68 1.72 4.90
CA THR A 19 -2.34 3.10 5.21
C THR A 19 -0.90 3.40 4.80
N LEU A 20 -0.61 4.66 4.49
CA LEU A 20 0.75 5.12 4.23
C LEU A 20 1.15 6.08 5.34
N GLU A 21 2.09 5.65 6.16
CA GLU A 21 2.74 6.52 7.14
C GLU A 21 4.06 7.02 6.54
N PRO A 22 4.35 8.33 6.57
CA PRO A 22 5.67 8.83 6.23
C PRO A 22 6.54 8.83 7.50
N PRO A 23 7.41 7.85 7.74
CA PRO A 23 8.29 7.90 8.91
C PRO A 23 9.33 9.02 8.84
N THR A 24 9.69 9.53 7.66
CA THR A 24 10.70 10.59 7.46
C THR A 24 10.66 11.13 6.02
N ASP A 25 11.32 12.26 5.76
CA ASP A 25 11.28 13.05 4.50
C ASP A 25 11.66 12.28 3.22
N HIS A 26 12.18 11.05 3.33
CA HIS A 26 12.69 10.28 2.19
C HIS A 26 12.10 8.88 2.03
N VAL A 27 11.26 8.44 2.98
CA VAL A 27 10.76 7.07 3.04
C VAL A 27 9.26 7.07 3.33
N VAL A 28 8.55 6.14 2.71
CA VAL A 28 7.11 5.93 2.86
C VAL A 28 6.91 4.50 3.33
N GLU A 29 6.21 4.33 4.44
CA GLU A 29 5.84 3.03 4.99
C GLU A 29 4.41 2.68 4.62
N LEU A 30 4.26 1.58 3.89
CA LEU A 30 2.97 0.95 3.66
C LEU A 30 2.67 0.06 4.85
N GLN A 31 1.55 0.32 5.51
CA GLN A 31 1.07 -0.45 6.64
C GLN A 31 -0.30 -1.05 6.36
N HIS A 32 -0.59 -2.17 6.99
CA HIS A 32 -1.89 -2.83 6.94
C HIS A 32 -2.26 -3.25 8.36
N GLN A 33 -3.35 -2.69 8.90
CA GLN A 33 -3.84 -2.98 10.26
C GLN A 33 -2.78 -2.77 11.37
N GLY A 34 -1.88 -1.80 11.20
CA GLY A 34 -0.77 -1.52 12.14
C GLY A 34 0.46 -2.39 11.96
N GLU A 35 0.48 -3.30 10.97
CA GLU A 35 1.67 -4.06 10.58
C GLU A 35 2.39 -3.40 9.41
N LEU A 36 3.72 -3.34 9.48
CA LEU A 36 4.55 -2.88 8.36
C LEU A 36 4.52 -3.89 7.22
N VAL A 37 4.01 -3.47 6.06
CA VAL A 37 3.94 -4.29 4.85
C VAL A 37 5.19 -4.09 4.00
N ALA A 38 5.53 -2.83 3.71
CA ALA A 38 6.65 -2.48 2.84
C ALA A 38 7.16 -1.07 3.11
N ARG A 39 8.42 -0.82 2.74
CA ARG A 39 9.06 0.49 2.76
C ARG A 39 9.45 0.89 1.36
N PHE A 40 9.11 2.10 0.98
CA PHE A 40 9.43 2.68 -0.31
C PHE A 40 10.25 3.95 -0.12
N SER A 41 11.19 4.21 -1.02
CA SER A 41 11.69 5.58 -1.15
C SER A 41 10.56 6.49 -1.66
N GLN A 42 10.62 7.78 -1.35
CA GLN A 42 9.60 8.73 -1.82
C GLN A 42 9.40 8.69 -3.34
N THR A 43 10.47 8.50 -4.11
CA THR A 43 10.44 8.36 -5.58
C THR A 43 10.00 6.97 -6.03
N GLY A 44 10.22 5.95 -5.20
CA GLY A 44 9.81 4.57 -5.46
C GLY A 44 8.36 4.28 -5.07
N ALA A 45 7.72 5.13 -4.26
CA ALA A 45 6.33 4.99 -3.80
C ALA A 45 5.32 5.40 -4.89
N THR A 46 5.45 4.81 -6.07
CA THR A 46 4.50 4.99 -7.18
C THR A 46 3.22 4.19 -6.90
N GLU A 47 2.09 4.63 -7.46
CA GLU A 47 0.81 3.91 -7.35
C GLU A 47 0.95 2.41 -7.69
N GLN A 48 1.63 2.09 -8.79
CA GLN A 48 1.77 0.72 -9.26
C GLN A 48 2.59 -0.15 -8.30
N SER A 49 3.64 0.39 -7.69
CA SER A 49 4.46 -0.32 -6.70
C SER A 49 3.72 -0.52 -5.38
N LEU A 50 2.98 0.50 -4.92
CA LEU A 50 2.14 0.44 -3.72
C LEU A 50 1.05 -0.63 -3.87
N GLN A 51 0.33 -0.62 -4.99
CA GLN A 51 -0.72 -1.60 -5.27
C GLN A 51 -0.17 -3.02 -5.41
N ALA A 52 1.01 -3.19 -6.02
CA ALA A 52 1.66 -4.50 -6.14
C ALA A 52 2.00 -5.10 -4.77
N GLU A 53 2.54 -4.29 -3.83
CA GLU A 53 2.82 -4.78 -2.47
C GLU A 53 1.54 -5.02 -1.67
N CYS A 54 0.49 -4.17 -1.82
CA CYS A 54 -0.81 -4.42 -1.20
C CYS A 54 -1.39 -5.76 -1.66
N ALA A 55 -1.40 -6.00 -2.97
CA ALA A 55 -1.84 -7.24 -3.58
C ALA A 55 -1.04 -8.42 -3.04
N ARG A 56 0.30 -8.36 -3.09
CA ARG A 56 1.17 -9.42 -2.58
C ARG A 56 0.92 -9.73 -1.10
N HIS A 57 0.76 -8.70 -0.28
CA HIS A 57 0.47 -8.87 1.15
C HIS A 57 -0.86 -9.59 1.35
N LEU A 58 -1.92 -9.22 0.63
CA LEU A 58 -3.20 -9.92 0.69
C LEU A 58 -3.09 -11.39 0.25
N VAL A 59 -2.31 -11.69 -0.81
CA VAL A 59 -2.07 -13.09 -1.22
C VAL A 59 -1.38 -13.87 -0.11
N MET A 60 -0.27 -13.33 0.43
CA MET A 60 0.56 -14.04 1.41
C MET A 60 -0.12 -14.21 2.78
N LYS A 61 -0.78 -13.17 3.29
CA LYS A 61 -1.38 -13.18 4.64
C LYS A 61 -2.80 -13.70 4.68
N HIS A 62 -3.58 -13.45 3.63
CA HIS A 62 -5.02 -13.75 3.62
C HIS A 62 -5.40 -14.82 2.58
N GLY A 63 -4.44 -15.41 1.88
CA GLY A 63 -4.70 -16.43 0.86
C GLY A 63 -5.52 -15.88 -0.32
N TRP A 64 -5.37 -14.59 -0.60
CA TRP A 64 -6.13 -13.93 -1.65
C TRP A 64 -5.73 -14.46 -3.04
N ASP A 65 -6.71 -14.86 -3.86
CA ASP A 65 -6.51 -15.46 -5.20
C ASP A 65 -6.25 -14.40 -6.31
N GLY A 66 -6.10 -13.12 -5.97
CA GLY A 66 -5.76 -12.06 -6.93
C GLY A 66 -6.92 -11.46 -7.72
N CYS A 67 -8.18 -11.86 -7.46
CA CYS A 67 -9.34 -11.25 -8.10
C CYS A 67 -9.71 -9.89 -7.45
N LEU A 68 -9.24 -8.77 -8.02
CA LEU A 68 -9.83 -7.43 -7.77
C LEU A 68 -11.05 -7.14 -8.65
N TRP A 69 -11.32 -8.00 -9.62
CA TRP A 69 -12.41 -7.85 -10.58
C TRP A 69 -13.30 -9.06 -10.44
N GLY A 70 -14.56 -8.79 -10.09
CA GLY A 70 -15.60 -9.81 -9.95
C GLY A 70 -15.75 -10.63 -11.22
N ARG A 71 -16.03 -11.91 -11.03
CA ARG A 71 -16.52 -12.80 -12.08
C ARG A 71 -17.85 -12.29 -12.62
#